data_AF-A0A0B7I3W2-F1
#
_entry.id   AF-A0A0B7I3W2-F1
#
_cell.length_a   1.000
_cell.length_b   1.000
_cell.length_c   1.000
_cell.angle_alpha   90.00
_cell.angle_beta   90.00
_cell.angle_gamma   90.00
#
_symmetry.space_group_name_H-M   'P 1'
#
loop_
_entity.id
_entity.type
_entity.pdbx_description
1 polymer ?
#
loop_
_entity_poly.entity_id
_entity_poly.type
_entity_poly.pdbx_seq_one_letter_code
_entity_poly.pdbx_strand_id
1 'polypeptide(L)'
;MNLGMKRVVLGIALLVFGVLSGQTPFLDSYYENPAVQEINRLPMRATYFPYESTERAFENQPQKSERFLSLNGIWKFLWKEDFKQLPTDFFKENYNDTSWDDFKVPATWEFNGYGTPIYVNEKFEFAVKNPQPPNIPDSINQPVGAYRKVIEIPEKWQDKEVFIPFGSGKISL
;
A
#
# COMPACT_ATOMS: atom_id res chain seq x y z
N MET A 1 -58.90 27.09 6.80
CA MET A 1 -57.61 26.81 6.13
C MET A 1 -57.69 25.45 5.47
N ASN A 2 -57.67 25.41 4.14
CA ASN A 2 -58.29 24.37 3.30
C ASN A 2 -57.54 23.02 3.29
N LEU A 3 -58.29 21.92 3.36
CA LEU A 3 -57.77 20.53 3.47
C LEU A 3 -56.89 20.12 2.27
N GLY A 4 -57.12 20.74 1.09
CA GLY A 4 -56.29 20.56 -0.10
C GLY A 4 -54.89 21.17 0.01
N MET A 5 -54.73 22.27 0.75
CA MET A 5 -53.44 22.95 0.92
C MET A 5 -52.48 22.15 1.81
N LYS A 6 -53.02 21.39 2.78
CA LYS A 6 -52.22 20.48 3.62
C LYS A 6 -51.65 19.29 2.83
N ARG A 7 -52.38 18.77 1.83
CA ARG A 7 -51.91 17.63 1.00
C ARG A 7 -50.81 18.03 0.02
N VAL A 8 -50.85 19.25 -0.51
CA VAL A 8 -49.80 19.78 -1.38
C VAL A 8 -48.52 20.08 -0.59
N VAL A 9 -48.63 20.65 0.61
CA VAL A 9 -47.46 20.89 1.47
C VAL A 9 -46.83 19.57 1.95
N LEU A 10 -47.63 18.53 2.25
CA LEU A 10 -47.12 17.21 2.62
C LEU A 10 -46.40 16.50 1.45
N GLY A 11 -46.91 16.66 0.22
CA GLY A 11 -46.28 16.10 -0.99
C GLY A 11 -44.96 16.77 -1.37
N ILE A 12 -44.85 18.08 -1.16
CA ILE A 12 -43.60 18.83 -1.41
C ILE A 12 -42.56 18.54 -0.31
N ALA A 13 -42.98 18.39 0.95
CA ALA A 13 -42.08 17.99 2.03
C ALA A 13 -41.47 16.58 1.83
N LEU A 14 -42.22 15.65 1.23
CA LEU A 14 -41.74 14.30 0.88
C LEU A 14 -40.80 14.30 -0.34
N LEU A 15 -40.95 15.23 -1.28
CA LEU A 15 -40.04 15.40 -2.41
C LEU A 15 -38.71 16.06 -2.02
N VAL A 16 -38.70 16.92 -1.01
CA VAL A 16 -37.47 17.56 -0.50
C VAL A 16 -36.68 16.62 0.43
N PHE A 17 -37.33 15.69 1.13
CA PHE A 17 -36.66 14.64 1.91
C PHE A 17 -36.10 13.48 1.07
N GLY A 18 -36.44 13.41 -0.22
CA GLY A 18 -35.96 12.38 -1.15
C GLY A 18 -34.51 12.58 -1.62
N VAL A 19 -33.91 13.74 -1.34
CA VAL A 19 -32.47 13.97 -1.55
C VAL A 19 -31.71 13.49 -0.30
N LEU A 20 -31.94 12.24 0.07
CA LEU A 20 -31.07 11.51 0.98
C LEU A 20 -29.77 11.27 0.21
N SER A 21 -28.82 12.15 0.48
CA SER A 21 -27.38 11.99 0.38
C SER A 21 -26.97 10.60 -0.13
N GLY A 22 -26.90 10.45 -1.45
CA GLY A 22 -25.92 9.54 -2.01
C GLY A 22 -24.56 10.13 -1.66
N GLN A 23 -24.02 9.77 -0.49
CA GLN A 23 -22.61 9.97 -0.23
C GLN A 23 -21.91 9.13 -1.29
N THR A 24 -21.47 9.77 -2.38
CA THR A 24 -20.47 9.16 -3.25
C THR A 24 -19.33 8.76 -2.33
N PRO A 25 -18.89 7.49 -2.32
CA PRO A 25 -17.75 7.09 -1.51
C PRO A 25 -16.61 8.05 -1.79
N PHE A 26 -15.99 8.57 -0.73
CA PHE A 26 -14.82 9.42 -0.87
C PHE A 26 -13.68 8.51 -1.31
N LEU A 27 -13.50 8.38 -2.62
CA LEU A 27 -12.47 7.53 -3.17
C LEU A 27 -11.09 8.15 -2.91
N ASP A 28 -10.18 7.37 -2.34
CA ASP A 28 -8.79 7.77 -2.21
C ASP A 28 -8.18 8.03 -3.59
N SER A 29 -7.51 9.17 -3.74
CA SER A 29 -6.98 9.62 -5.03
C SER A 29 -5.88 8.72 -5.60
N TYR A 30 -5.28 7.87 -4.76
CA TYR A 30 -4.16 6.99 -5.09
C TYR A 30 -4.57 5.52 -5.03
N TYR A 31 -5.10 5.03 -3.91
CA TYR A 31 -5.37 3.61 -3.70
C TYR A 31 -6.65 3.12 -4.38
N GLU A 32 -7.62 4.01 -4.59
CA GLU A 32 -8.91 3.69 -5.19
C GLU A 32 -9.08 4.32 -6.58
N ASN A 33 -7.97 4.75 -7.20
CA ASN A 33 -7.97 5.34 -8.52
C ASN A 33 -7.28 4.41 -9.55
N PRO A 34 -8.03 3.67 -10.37
CA PRO A 34 -7.44 2.74 -11.34
C PRO A 34 -6.65 3.44 -12.47
N ALA A 35 -6.77 4.76 -12.63
CA ALA A 35 -5.92 5.49 -13.57
C ALA A 35 -4.49 5.71 -13.03
N VAL A 36 -4.28 5.55 -11.71
CA VAL A 36 -2.98 5.69 -11.06
C VAL A 36 -2.38 4.30 -10.85
N GLN A 37 -1.49 3.89 -11.75
CA GLN A 37 -0.82 2.59 -11.68
C GLN A 37 0.60 2.68 -11.10
N GLU A 38 1.21 3.87 -11.19
CA GLU A 38 2.57 4.13 -10.72
C GLU A 38 2.75 5.62 -10.44
N ILE A 39 3.68 5.95 -9.55
CA ILE A 39 4.13 7.32 -9.28
C ILE A 39 5.65 7.27 -9.22
N ASN A 40 6.33 8.10 -10.03
CA ASN A 40 7.79 8.24 -10.03
C ASN A 40 8.57 6.91 -10.20
N ARG A 41 7.95 5.91 -10.83
CA ARG A 41 8.62 4.65 -11.19
C ARG A 41 9.36 4.83 -12.52
N LEU A 42 10.54 4.23 -12.63
CA LEU A 42 11.27 4.20 -13.89
C LEU A 42 10.52 3.36 -14.94
N PRO A 43 10.65 3.69 -16.24
CA PRO A 43 10.05 2.87 -17.30
C PRO A 43 10.50 1.41 -17.25
N MET A 44 9.58 0.51 -17.60
CA MET A 44 9.89 -0.92 -17.71
C MET A 44 11.01 -1.16 -18.73
N ARG A 45 11.87 -2.13 -18.43
CA ARG A 45 13.05 -2.46 -19.21
C ARG A 45 13.42 -3.94 -19.03
N ALA A 46 14.24 -4.46 -19.93
CA ALA A 46 14.83 -5.79 -19.74
C ALA A 46 15.68 -5.87 -18.46
N THR A 47 15.61 -7.00 -17.77
CA THR A 47 16.37 -7.24 -16.53
C THR A 47 17.86 -7.34 -16.84
N TYR A 48 18.66 -6.52 -16.16
CA TYR A 48 20.11 -6.67 -16.12
C TYR A 48 20.68 -6.03 -14.86
N PHE A 49 21.93 -6.36 -14.54
CA PHE A 49 22.67 -5.77 -13.44
C PHE A 49 23.95 -5.09 -13.94
N PRO A 50 24.25 -3.84 -13.54
CA PRO A 50 25.39 -3.09 -14.09
C PRO A 50 26.69 -3.46 -13.36
N TYR A 51 27.28 -4.61 -13.67
CA TYR A 51 28.57 -5.05 -13.09
C TYR A 51 29.72 -4.09 -13.38
N GLU A 52 30.73 -4.08 -12.50
CA GLU A 52 31.91 -3.21 -12.59
C GLU A 52 32.95 -3.66 -13.63
N SER A 53 32.91 -4.93 -14.05
CA SER A 53 33.83 -5.49 -15.04
C SER A 53 33.18 -6.61 -15.87
N THR A 54 33.84 -6.97 -16.97
CA THR A 54 33.45 -8.10 -17.83
C THR A 54 33.49 -9.43 -17.09
N GLU A 55 34.53 -9.66 -16.28
CA GLU A 55 34.71 -10.89 -15.50
C GLU A 55 33.56 -11.09 -14.52
N ARG A 56 33.16 -10.01 -13.84
CA ARG A 56 32.00 -10.00 -12.93
C ARG A 56 30.69 -10.23 -13.65
N ALA A 57 30.53 -9.66 -14.84
CA ALA A 57 29.37 -9.90 -15.68
C ALA A 57 29.27 -11.37 -16.13
N PHE A 58 30.40 -12.02 -16.43
CA PHE A 58 30.44 -13.46 -16.74
C PHE A 58 30.09 -14.34 -15.53
N GLU A 59 30.50 -13.98 -14.31
CA GLU A 59 30.11 -14.70 -13.10
C GLU A 59 28.60 -14.62 -12.82
N ASN A 60 27.96 -13.52 -13.25
CA ASN A 60 26.53 -13.24 -13.10
C ASN A 60 26.00 -13.39 -11.65
N GLN A 61 26.75 -12.86 -10.69
CA GLN A 61 26.41 -12.89 -9.26
C GLN A 61 26.38 -11.47 -8.70
N PRO A 62 25.21 -10.78 -8.70
CA PRO A 62 25.10 -9.40 -8.24
C PRO A 62 25.67 -9.19 -6.83
N GLN A 63 25.47 -10.14 -5.92
CA GLN A 63 25.96 -10.11 -4.54
C GLN A 63 27.49 -10.01 -4.39
N LYS A 64 28.25 -10.31 -5.44
CA LYS A 64 29.72 -10.18 -5.45
C LYS A 64 30.20 -8.85 -6.04
N SER A 65 29.30 -8.07 -6.63
CA SER A 65 29.62 -6.78 -7.23
C SER A 65 29.75 -5.70 -6.16
N GLU A 66 30.69 -4.77 -6.36
CA GLU A 66 30.80 -3.57 -5.53
C GLU A 66 29.61 -2.60 -5.68
N ARG A 67 28.73 -2.86 -6.67
CA ARG A 67 27.54 -2.05 -6.97
C ARG A 67 26.25 -2.65 -6.41
N PHE A 68 26.37 -3.66 -5.55
CA PHE A 68 25.23 -4.32 -4.93
C PHE A 68 25.18 -4.07 -3.42
N LEU A 69 24.01 -3.68 -2.93
CA LEU A 69 23.70 -3.60 -1.51
C LEU A 69 22.38 -4.35 -1.27
N SER A 70 22.43 -5.43 -0.48
CA SER A 70 21.22 -6.15 -0.13
C SER A 70 20.43 -5.39 0.92
N LEU A 71 19.14 -5.17 0.66
CA LEU A 71 18.20 -4.66 1.65
C LEU A 71 17.49 -5.77 2.43
N ASN A 72 17.73 -7.04 2.09
CA ASN A 72 17.18 -8.18 2.81
C ASN A 72 17.69 -8.25 4.26
N GLY A 73 17.03 -9.05 5.09
CA GLY A 73 17.36 -9.20 6.51
C GLY A 73 16.33 -8.52 7.40
N ILE A 74 16.77 -8.02 8.55
CA ILE A 74 15.87 -7.46 9.56
C ILE A 74 15.48 -6.01 9.18
N TRP A 75 14.20 -5.71 9.38
CA TRP A 75 13.55 -4.41 9.25
C TRP A 75 12.72 -4.16 10.51
N LYS A 76 12.57 -2.90 10.92
CA LYS A 76 11.55 -2.51 11.89
C LYS A 76 10.19 -2.60 11.24
N PHE A 77 9.24 -3.21 11.93
CA PHE A 77 7.92 -3.52 11.39
C PHE A 77 6.82 -3.16 12.39
N LEU A 78 5.80 -2.46 11.89
CA LEU A 78 4.58 -2.18 12.63
C LEU A 78 3.38 -2.65 11.80
N TRP A 79 2.65 -3.61 12.36
CA TRP A 79 1.39 -4.06 11.80
C TRP A 79 0.21 -3.38 12.51
N LYS A 80 -0.81 -3.04 11.73
CA LYS A 80 -2.10 -2.56 12.24
C LYS A 80 -3.24 -3.26 11.51
N GLU A 81 -4.34 -3.43 12.24
CA GLU A 81 -5.58 -3.99 11.68
C GLU A 81 -6.21 -3.05 10.65
N ASP A 82 -5.97 -1.74 10.78
CA ASP A 82 -6.48 -0.72 9.87
C ASP A 82 -5.44 0.38 9.64
N PHE A 83 -5.34 0.87 8.40
CA PHE A 83 -4.40 1.93 8.03
C PHE A 83 -4.58 3.24 8.81
N LYS A 84 -5.80 3.53 9.27
CA LYS A 84 -6.12 4.71 10.09
C LYS A 84 -5.42 4.68 11.45
N GLN A 85 -4.91 3.52 11.86
CA GLN A 85 -4.17 3.34 13.11
C GLN A 85 -2.65 3.52 12.97
N LEU A 86 -2.14 3.73 11.74
CA LEU A 86 -0.73 4.01 11.56
C LEU A 86 -0.38 5.42 12.06
N PRO A 87 0.77 5.60 12.73
CA PRO A 87 1.27 6.93 13.06
C PRO A 87 1.47 7.73 11.79
N THR A 88 0.92 8.94 11.68
CA THR A 88 0.97 9.72 10.43
C THR A 88 2.36 10.26 10.08
N ASP A 89 3.33 10.13 10.97
CA ASP A 89 4.69 10.62 10.80
C ASP A 89 5.76 9.53 10.89
N PHE A 90 5.36 8.27 10.79
CA PHE A 90 6.27 7.12 10.84
C PHE A 90 7.37 7.17 9.79
N PHE A 91 7.22 7.92 8.70
CA PHE A 91 8.21 8.05 7.63
C PHE A 91 9.33 9.05 7.92
N LYS A 92 9.19 9.89 8.97
CA LYS A 92 10.21 10.88 9.31
C LYS A 92 11.50 10.21 9.77
N GLU A 93 12.64 10.85 9.47
CA GLU A 93 13.97 10.34 9.85
C GLU A 93 14.12 10.22 11.37
N ASN A 94 13.62 11.20 12.12
CA ASN A 94 13.70 11.27 13.58
C ASN A 94 12.58 10.54 14.32
N TYR A 95 11.76 9.75 13.61
CA TYR A 95 10.70 8.96 14.25
C TYR A 95 11.31 7.86 15.12
N ASN A 96 10.80 7.71 16.34
CA ASN A 96 11.24 6.66 17.27
C ASN A 96 10.48 5.35 17.01
N ASP A 97 11.15 4.39 16.37
CA ASP A 97 10.63 3.05 16.06
C ASP A 97 11.14 1.97 17.03
N THR A 98 11.68 2.34 18.20
CA THR A 98 12.22 1.38 19.17
C THR A 98 11.19 0.37 19.69
N SER A 99 9.90 0.73 19.69
CA SER A 99 8.81 -0.15 20.08
C SER A 99 8.30 -1.06 18.96
N TRP A 100 8.90 -1.00 17.76
CA TRP A 100 8.49 -1.80 16.61
C TRP A 100 9.20 -3.16 16.63
N ASP A 101 8.53 -4.15 16.06
CA ASP A 101 9.03 -5.51 15.96
C ASP A 101 10.17 -5.60 14.95
N ASP A 102 11.04 -6.59 15.14
CA ASP A 102 12.07 -6.96 14.17
C ASP A 102 11.52 -8.02 13.21
N PHE A 103 11.41 -7.69 11.92
CA PHE A 103 10.82 -8.53 10.89
C PHE A 103 11.82 -8.88 9.79
N LYS A 104 11.84 -10.16 9.38
CA LYS A 104 12.75 -10.63 8.34
C LYS A 104 12.15 -10.45 6.95
N VAL A 105 12.79 -9.65 6.10
CA VAL A 105 12.42 -9.42 4.70
C VAL A 105 13.38 -10.21 3.78
N PRO A 106 12.88 -10.90 2.73
CA PRO A 106 11.48 -11.01 2.33
C PRO A 106 10.70 -12.04 3.16
N ALA A 107 9.45 -11.71 3.51
CA ALA A 107 8.49 -12.63 4.09
C ALA A 107 7.06 -12.09 3.94
N THR A 108 6.08 -12.98 4.04
CA THR A 108 4.65 -12.66 4.13
C THR A 108 4.26 -12.55 5.60
N TRP A 109 3.66 -11.44 6.03
CA TRP A 109 3.42 -11.18 7.46
C TRP A 109 2.41 -12.17 8.09
N GLU A 110 1.47 -12.72 7.30
CA GLU A 110 0.46 -13.68 7.77
C GLU A 110 1.09 -14.98 8.28
N PHE A 111 2.20 -15.40 7.67
CA PHE A 111 2.97 -16.58 8.11
C PHE A 111 3.96 -16.27 9.23
N ASN A 112 4.04 -15.01 9.66
CA ASN A 112 4.95 -14.53 10.69
C ASN A 112 4.20 -13.93 11.90
N GLY A 113 2.91 -14.27 12.05
CA GLY A 113 2.13 -13.97 13.24
C GLY A 113 1.25 -12.71 13.16
N TYR A 114 1.13 -12.07 11.99
CA TYR A 114 0.35 -10.84 11.82
C TYR A 114 -0.87 -11.05 10.91
N GLY A 115 -2.06 -10.71 11.40
CA GLY A 115 -3.29 -10.92 10.65
C GLY A 115 -3.63 -12.39 10.44
N THR A 116 -4.46 -12.67 9.43
CA THR A 116 -4.97 -14.02 9.15
C THR A 116 -4.79 -14.33 7.67
N PRO A 117 -4.19 -15.47 7.28
CA PRO A 117 -4.14 -15.87 5.89
C PRO A 117 -5.56 -16.23 5.41
N ILE A 118 -6.01 -15.57 4.34
CA ILE A 118 -7.34 -15.76 3.76
C ILE A 118 -7.22 -16.52 2.46
N TYR A 119 -8.06 -17.54 2.29
CA TYR A 119 -8.25 -18.26 1.03
C TYR A 119 -9.71 -18.11 0.60
N VAL A 120 -9.91 -17.50 -0.57
CA VAL A 120 -11.21 -17.32 -1.22
C VAL A 120 -11.08 -17.76 -2.68
N ASN A 121 -12.14 -18.35 -3.24
CA ASN A 121 -12.12 -18.88 -4.60
C ASN A 121 -12.53 -17.80 -5.64
N GLU A 122 -13.82 -17.52 -5.74
CA GLU A 122 -14.37 -16.59 -6.76
C GLU A 122 -14.61 -15.17 -6.23
N LYS A 123 -14.66 -15.01 -4.91
CA LYS A 123 -15.10 -13.77 -4.24
C LYS A 123 -13.90 -12.97 -3.78
N PHE A 124 -14.04 -11.66 -3.76
CA PHE A 124 -13.07 -10.78 -3.11
C PHE A 124 -13.12 -10.96 -1.59
N GLU A 125 -11.95 -11.04 -0.95
CA GLU A 125 -11.82 -11.11 0.51
C GLU A 125 -12.48 -9.91 1.21
N PHE A 126 -12.40 -8.74 0.59
CA PHE A 126 -12.93 -7.48 1.10
C PHE A 126 -14.42 -7.26 0.81
N ALA A 127 -15.03 -7.99 -0.13
CA ALA A 127 -16.41 -7.77 -0.54
C ALA A 127 -17.09 -9.03 -1.11
N VAL A 128 -17.48 -9.93 -0.22
CA VAL A 128 -18.04 -11.27 -0.55
C VAL A 128 -19.44 -11.23 -1.18
N LYS A 129 -20.24 -10.18 -0.96
CA LYS A 129 -21.63 -10.11 -1.44
C LYS A 129 -21.85 -9.18 -2.62
N ASN A 130 -21.36 -7.94 -2.54
CA ASN A 130 -21.59 -6.90 -3.55
C ASN A 130 -20.34 -6.01 -3.69
N PRO A 131 -19.29 -6.45 -4.40
CA PRO A 131 -18.13 -5.61 -4.65
C PRO A 131 -18.52 -4.41 -5.52
N GLN A 132 -18.05 -3.21 -5.15
CA GLN A 132 -18.30 -1.97 -5.89
C GLN A 132 -16.97 -1.33 -6.33
N PRO A 133 -16.24 -1.94 -7.27
CA PRO A 133 -14.97 -1.38 -7.70
C PRO A 133 -15.15 0.04 -8.29
N PRO A 134 -14.22 0.98 -8.05
CA PRO A 134 -12.93 0.79 -7.37
C PRO A 134 -12.97 0.98 -5.84
N ASN A 135 -14.15 1.17 -5.25
CA ASN A 135 -14.33 1.43 -3.82
C ASN A 135 -14.00 0.21 -2.96
N ILE A 136 -13.16 0.40 -1.95
CA ILE A 136 -12.89 -0.53 -0.86
C ILE A 136 -13.70 -0.02 0.34
N PRO A 137 -14.68 -0.79 0.85
CA PRO A 137 -15.57 -0.29 1.88
C PRO A 137 -14.82 0.17 3.13
N ASP A 138 -14.95 1.44 3.52
CA ASP A 138 -14.39 1.99 4.77
C ASP A 138 -14.83 1.25 6.05
N SER A 139 -15.88 0.44 5.96
CA SER A 139 -16.43 -0.35 7.06
C SER A 139 -15.65 -1.64 7.34
N ILE A 140 -14.72 -2.03 6.47
CA ILE A 140 -13.84 -3.18 6.73
C ILE A 140 -12.49 -2.68 7.22
N ASN A 141 -11.89 -3.46 8.11
CA ASN A 141 -10.50 -3.28 8.49
C ASN A 141 -9.62 -3.56 7.27
N GLN A 142 -8.70 -2.64 6.98
CA GLN A 142 -7.69 -2.78 5.92
C GLN A 142 -6.31 -2.94 6.56
N PRO A 143 -5.84 -4.18 6.79
CA PRO A 143 -4.59 -4.42 7.48
C PRO A 143 -3.41 -3.84 6.73
N VAL A 144 -2.48 -3.24 7.47
CA VAL A 144 -1.31 -2.58 6.89
C VAL A 144 -0.05 -2.92 7.67
N GLY A 145 1.07 -3.04 6.95
CA GLY A 145 2.40 -3.18 7.50
C GLY A 145 3.27 -2.00 7.11
N ALA A 146 3.76 -1.25 8.12
CA ALA A 146 4.77 -0.23 7.92
C ALA A 146 6.16 -0.82 8.16
N TYR A 147 7.10 -0.54 7.25
CA TYR A 147 8.47 -1.05 7.31
C TYR A 147 9.46 0.12 7.39
N ARG A 148 10.46 0.01 8.27
CA ARG A 148 11.55 0.98 8.41
C ARG A 148 12.90 0.28 8.46
N LYS A 149 13.88 0.85 7.77
CA LYS A 149 15.27 0.40 7.80
C LYS A 149 16.20 1.54 7.51
N VAL A 150 17.19 1.72 8.37
CA VAL A 150 18.32 2.61 8.13
C VAL A 150 19.35 1.84 7.32
N ILE A 151 19.86 2.47 6.27
CA ILE A 151 20.92 1.91 5.43
C ILE A 151 22.06 2.91 5.29
N GLU A 152 23.26 2.37 5.23
CA GLU A 152 24.45 3.15 4.92
C GLU A 152 24.79 2.93 3.44
N ILE A 153 24.78 4.01 2.67
CA ILE A 153 25.16 3.97 1.26
C ILE A 153 26.69 3.95 1.18
N PRO A 154 27.31 3.01 0.45
CA PRO A 154 28.76 2.96 0.30
C PRO A 154 29.31 4.27 -0.29
N GLU A 155 30.38 4.80 0.31
CA GLU A 155 31.03 6.06 -0.13
C GLU A 155 31.44 6.02 -1.62
N LYS A 156 31.82 4.84 -2.12
CA LYS A 156 32.15 4.60 -3.53
C LYS A 156 31.01 4.94 -4.50
N TRP A 157 29.77 5.09 -4.02
CA TRP A 157 28.59 5.39 -4.84
C TRP A 157 28.25 6.88 -4.90
N GLN A 158 29.02 7.77 -4.26
CA GLN A 158 28.72 9.21 -4.14
C GLN A 158 28.44 9.91 -5.49
N ASP A 159 29.16 9.52 -6.56
CA ASP A 159 29.01 10.08 -7.91
C ASP A 159 28.24 9.13 -8.85
N LYS A 160 27.40 8.25 -8.32
CA LYS A 160 26.63 7.25 -9.09
C LYS A 160 25.13 7.46 -8.90
N GLU A 161 24.37 7.07 -9.92
CA GLU A 161 22.93 6.91 -9.77
C GLU A 161 22.62 5.62 -9.00
N VAL A 162 21.88 5.75 -7.92
CA VAL A 162 21.48 4.63 -7.05
C VAL A 162 20.01 4.33 -7.28
N PHE A 163 19.71 3.07 -7.56
CA PHE A 163 18.36 2.59 -7.83
C PHE A 163 17.97 1.53 -6.81
N ILE A 164 16.71 1.54 -6.37
CA ILE A 164 16.16 0.53 -5.46
C ILE A 164 15.11 -0.28 -6.21
N PRO A 165 15.47 -1.48 -6.72
CA PRO A 165 14.49 -2.40 -7.29
C PRO A 165 13.75 -3.15 -6.17
N PHE A 166 12.42 -3.05 -6.16
CA PHE A 166 11.58 -3.92 -5.35
C PHE A 166 11.18 -5.15 -6.17
N GLY A 167 11.50 -6.35 -5.68
CA GLY A 167 11.24 -7.59 -6.41
C GLY A 167 9.74 -7.88 -6.57
N SER A 168 9.00 -7.84 -5.47
CA SER A 168 7.54 -7.94 -5.44
C SER A 168 7.01 -7.43 -4.11
N GLY A 169 5.84 -6.81 -4.13
CA GLY A 169 5.05 -6.48 -2.97
C GLY A 169 3.60 -6.82 -3.28
N LYS A 170 2.92 -7.52 -2.37
CA LYS A 170 1.49 -7.75 -2.47
C LYS A 170 0.76 -6.62 -1.75
N ILE A 171 -0.20 -6.03 -2.43
CA ILE A 171 -1.30 -5.31 -1.78
C ILE A 171 -2.42 -6.33 -1.62
N SER A 172 -2.85 -6.57 -0.38
CA SER A 172 -4.15 -7.21 -0.14
C SER A 172 -5.16 -6.07 -0.14
N LEU A 173 -6.07 -6.10 -1.12
CA LEU A 173 -7.22 -5.19 -1.20
C LEU A 173 -8.34 -5.69 -0.30
#